data_AF-A0A524LH78-F1
#
_entry.id   AF-A0A524LH78-F1
#
_cell.length_a   1.000
_cell.length_b   1.000
_cell.length_c   1.000
_cell.angle_alpha   90.00
_cell.angle_beta   90.00
_cell.angle_gamma   90.00
#
_symmetry.space_group_name_H-M   'P 1'
#
loop_
_entity.id
_entity.type
_entity.pdbx_description
1 polymer ?
#
loop_
_entity_poly.entity_id
_entity_poly.type
_entity_poly.pdbx_seq_one_letter_code
_entity_poly.pdbx_strand_id
1 'polypeptide(L)'
;MGRTPRAAGRGRVFRRRAGRRRAARRGKGKAARLRVRRHGEEPRSRLRSVRELVGGGEPRRKTALPARADAQPSGGAALRAPRRARPDLGGGDRGRARALPPDRLRRRCTARERRKGLRGLAGNPTGLRSGSRAREAASGRVLEVAVESSGTPPRGPFERNRNAPRQEPTTLSSDVTGQVANRSHHTERLLILLFCLCGALRVWVFAAAFPFFSNVDEPAHFDMVVRYSLGRVPHSIEPMVPEAAHYLARYASPEYLHPPERYPGGRYPRPPWTLEPGAMSDTVQASEAAWRATTNHEVSQAPLYYSLAAAWMGAGRLLGFGGAHLLYWVRFLNVFLIAGVVLTSFAAARSIFPDRRAVRLGVPMLVAFLPQDTFYAIQSDVLSPLCFGVAFVFLVKLLRVGMPGYGTAAIAGGAVAATALVKSSNLPLVAVAILVLAWWAWRSAGTG
;
A
#
# COMPACT_ATOMS: atom_id res chain seq x y z
N MET A 1 -20.14 -37.67 -59.39
CA MET A 1 -18.79 -37.08 -59.26
C MET A 1 -18.80 -36.18 -58.02
N GLY A 2 -17.97 -36.27 -56.99
CA GLY A 2 -16.87 -37.17 -56.67
C GLY A 2 -16.42 -36.92 -55.22
N ARG A 3 -16.17 -38.04 -54.51
CA ARG A 3 -15.17 -38.32 -53.46
C ARG A 3 -15.13 -37.51 -52.15
N THR A 4 -15.46 -38.26 -51.10
CA THR A 4 -14.94 -38.23 -49.71
C THR A 4 -13.41 -38.21 -49.59
N PRO A 5 -12.88 -37.90 -48.40
CA PRO A 5 -12.16 -38.96 -47.69
C PRO A 5 -12.49 -39.11 -46.20
N ARG A 6 -12.41 -40.38 -45.78
CA ARG A 6 -12.42 -40.90 -44.40
C ARG A 6 -11.11 -40.55 -43.68
N ALA A 7 -11.18 -40.30 -42.38
CA ALA A 7 -10.09 -40.56 -41.45
C ALA A 7 -10.63 -41.20 -40.16
N ALA A 8 -10.18 -42.42 -39.93
CA ALA A 8 -10.46 -43.25 -38.77
C ALA A 8 -9.36 -43.05 -37.71
N GLY A 9 -9.68 -43.28 -36.44
CA GLY A 9 -8.68 -43.86 -35.54
C GLY A 9 -8.77 -43.51 -34.05
N ARG A 10 -9.04 -44.57 -33.28
CA ARG A 10 -8.47 -44.87 -31.95
C ARG A 10 -9.19 -44.29 -30.73
N GLY A 11 -10.21 -45.03 -30.30
CA GLY A 11 -10.61 -45.12 -28.90
C GLY A 11 -9.52 -45.77 -28.06
N ARG A 12 -9.23 -45.18 -26.89
CA ARG A 12 -8.50 -45.83 -25.80
C ARG A 12 -9.46 -46.09 -24.65
N VAL A 13 -9.71 -47.37 -24.43
CA VAL A 13 -10.38 -47.94 -23.27
C VAL A 13 -9.43 -47.85 -22.07
N PHE A 14 -9.76 -47.03 -21.06
CA PHE A 14 -9.03 -47.04 -19.79
C PHE A 14 -9.70 -48.01 -18.82
N ARG A 15 -9.05 -49.16 -18.62
CA ARG A 15 -9.43 -50.20 -17.65
C ARG A 15 -9.16 -49.76 -16.21
N ARG A 16 -10.17 -49.99 -15.37
CA ARG A 16 -10.17 -50.34 -13.93
C ARG A 16 -8.81 -50.38 -13.20
N ARG A 17 -8.71 -49.66 -12.08
CA ARG A 17 -8.13 -50.18 -10.82
C ARG A 17 -8.86 -49.58 -9.61
N ALA A 18 -9.90 -50.27 -9.15
CA ALA A 18 -10.45 -50.12 -7.82
C ALA A 18 -9.61 -50.98 -6.86
N GLY A 19 -8.76 -50.34 -6.07
CA GLY A 19 -7.94 -50.99 -5.05
C GLY A 19 -8.48 -50.72 -3.66
N ARG A 20 -9.25 -51.68 -3.13
CA ARG A 20 -9.58 -51.80 -1.71
C ARG A 20 -8.29 -51.89 -0.88
N ARG A 21 -8.15 -51.06 0.17
CA ARG A 21 -7.41 -51.42 1.38
C ARG A 21 -8.16 -50.94 2.63
N ARG A 22 -8.78 -51.90 3.31
CA ARG A 22 -9.11 -51.84 4.74
C ARG A 22 -7.89 -52.34 5.53
N ALA A 23 -7.51 -51.61 6.57
CA ALA A 23 -6.88 -52.11 7.81
C ALA A 23 -6.77 -50.89 8.75
N ALA A 24 -7.67 -50.74 9.72
CA ALA A 24 -7.50 -51.25 11.08
C ALA A 24 -6.31 -50.61 11.81
N ARG A 25 -6.57 -49.56 12.60
CA ARG A 25 -5.83 -49.27 13.84
C ARG A 25 -6.75 -48.60 14.85
N ARG A 26 -7.28 -49.45 15.75
CA ARG A 26 -7.78 -49.06 17.07
C ARG A 26 -6.60 -48.54 17.88
N GLY A 27 -6.65 -47.28 18.29
CA GLY A 27 -5.77 -46.69 19.29
C GLY A 27 -6.61 -46.12 20.41
N LYS A 28 -6.74 -46.87 21.51
CA LYS A 28 -7.26 -46.38 22.79
C LYS A 28 -6.30 -45.33 23.34
N GLY A 29 -6.80 -44.17 23.76
CA GLY A 29 -5.95 -43.10 24.31
C GLY A 29 -6.73 -42.07 25.12
N LYS A 30 -7.04 -42.42 26.37
CA LYS A 30 -7.19 -41.58 27.57
C LYS A 30 -7.86 -40.20 27.42
N ALA A 31 -9.12 -40.15 27.83
CA ALA A 31 -9.80 -38.93 28.24
C ALA A 31 -9.11 -38.33 29.48
N ALA A 32 -8.44 -37.19 29.31
CA ALA A 32 -8.02 -36.34 30.40
C ALA A 32 -9.23 -35.52 30.87
N ARG A 33 -9.78 -35.91 32.02
CA ARG A 33 -10.76 -35.12 32.77
C ARG A 33 -10.07 -33.84 33.26
N LEU A 34 -10.33 -32.71 32.62
CA LEU A 34 -10.04 -31.41 33.22
C LEU A 34 -11.06 -31.17 34.35
N ARG A 35 -10.58 -31.26 35.60
CA ARG A 35 -11.25 -30.72 36.78
C ARG A 35 -11.33 -29.20 36.64
N VAL A 36 -12.51 -28.70 36.30
CA VAL A 36 -12.85 -27.28 36.50
C VAL A 36 -13.03 -27.07 38.00
N ARG A 37 -12.03 -26.47 38.64
CA ARG A 37 -12.07 -26.06 40.03
C ARG A 37 -12.94 -24.79 40.11
N ARG A 38 -14.17 -24.94 40.57
CA ARG A 38 -15.03 -23.82 41.00
C ARG A 38 -14.37 -23.15 42.20
N HIS A 39 -13.90 -21.92 42.02
CA HIS A 39 -13.81 -20.96 43.10
C HIS A 39 -14.97 -19.98 42.92
N GLY A 40 -15.97 -20.13 43.78
CA GLY A 40 -16.83 -19.03 44.14
C GLY A 40 -16.10 -18.19 45.18
N GLU A 41 -16.16 -16.88 45.02
CA GLU A 41 -16.49 -15.92 46.09
C GLU A 41 -16.69 -14.55 45.43
N GLU A 42 -17.94 -14.08 45.48
CA GLU A 42 -18.30 -12.66 45.37
C GLU A 42 -17.55 -11.89 46.47
N PRO A 43 -17.24 -10.61 46.21
CA PRO A 43 -17.86 -9.62 47.07
C PRO A 43 -18.51 -8.50 46.27
N ARG A 44 -19.83 -8.40 46.45
CA ARG A 44 -20.59 -7.17 46.27
C ARG A 44 -20.03 -6.10 47.19
N SER A 45 -19.66 -4.94 46.66
CA SER A 45 -20.07 -3.64 47.20
C SER A 45 -19.47 -2.48 46.41
N ARG A 46 -20.26 -1.40 46.31
CA ARG A 46 -19.90 -0.03 45.88
C ARG A 46 -20.00 0.30 44.39
N LEU A 47 -21.22 0.19 43.86
CA LEU A 47 -21.73 1.21 42.95
C LEU A 47 -22.03 2.48 43.79
N ARG A 48 -21.07 3.41 43.85
CA ARG A 48 -21.36 4.80 44.18
C ARG A 48 -21.51 5.57 42.87
N SER A 49 -22.67 6.21 42.77
CA SER A 49 -23.09 7.18 41.78
C SER A 49 -22.02 8.23 41.48
N VAL A 50 -21.50 8.25 40.26
CA VAL A 50 -20.89 9.45 39.67
C VAL A 50 -22.00 10.15 38.89
N ARG A 51 -22.89 10.84 39.62
CA ARG A 51 -23.94 11.70 39.04
C ARG A 51 -24.02 13.09 39.66
N GLU A 52 -23.01 13.51 40.41
CA GLU A 52 -22.90 14.85 40.96
C GLU A 52 -21.44 15.28 40.88
N LEU A 53 -21.07 15.99 39.81
CA LEU A 53 -19.92 16.92 39.70
C LEU A 53 -19.72 17.34 38.23
N VAL A 54 -20.79 17.81 37.58
CA VAL A 54 -20.68 18.80 36.50
C VAL A 54 -21.76 19.82 36.77
N GLY A 55 -21.32 21.03 37.14
CA GLY A 55 -22.17 22.13 37.55
C GLY A 55 -23.20 22.49 36.49
N GLY A 56 -24.38 22.88 36.98
CA GLY A 56 -25.45 23.46 36.17
C GLY A 56 -24.97 24.72 35.45
N GLY A 57 -25.10 24.69 34.13
CA GLY A 57 -25.18 25.88 33.29
C GLY A 57 -26.62 26.01 32.79
N GLU A 58 -27.26 27.12 33.13
CA GLU A 58 -28.61 27.49 32.69
C GLU A 58 -28.82 27.37 31.17
N PRO A 59 -30.02 27.01 30.70
CA PRO A 59 -30.40 27.22 29.32
C PRO A 59 -30.68 28.70 29.09
N ARG A 60 -29.78 29.39 28.39
CA ARG A 60 -30.06 30.71 27.82
C ARG A 60 -31.28 30.62 26.89
N ARG A 61 -32.38 31.22 27.36
CA ARG A 61 -33.54 31.65 26.57
C ARG A 61 -33.06 32.32 25.28
N LYS A 62 -33.36 31.72 24.12
CA LYS A 62 -33.36 32.45 22.86
C LYS A 62 -34.65 33.26 22.82
N THR A 63 -34.47 34.57 22.97
CA THR A 63 -35.44 35.62 22.75
C THR A 63 -36.08 35.45 21.38
N ALA A 64 -37.40 35.36 21.37
CA ALA A 64 -38.23 35.58 20.21
C ALA A 64 -38.00 37.01 19.68
N LEU A 65 -37.80 37.14 18.37
CA LEU A 65 -37.99 38.42 17.67
C LEU A 65 -39.34 38.37 16.93
N PRO A 66 -40.05 39.51 16.88
CA PRO A 66 -41.48 39.54 16.61
C PRO A 66 -41.83 39.50 15.13
N ALA A 67 -43.03 38.99 14.89
CA ALA A 67 -43.82 39.18 13.69
C ALA A 67 -43.95 40.67 13.35
N ARG A 68 -43.80 40.99 12.06
CA ARG A 68 -44.37 42.20 11.47
C ARG A 68 -45.21 41.79 10.27
N ALA A 69 -46.51 41.98 10.44
CA ALA A 69 -47.53 41.93 9.42
C ALA A 69 -47.56 43.23 8.61
N ASP A 70 -48.23 43.12 7.46
CA ASP A 70 -48.90 44.14 6.67
C ASP A 70 -48.06 45.11 5.83
N ALA A 71 -48.11 44.91 4.50
CA ALA A 71 -48.79 45.83 3.58
C ALA A 71 -48.78 45.27 2.14
N GLN A 72 -49.96 44.86 1.66
CA GLN A 72 -50.35 44.99 0.26
C GLN A 72 -50.50 46.50 -0.07
N PRO A 73 -50.26 46.94 -1.32
CA PRO A 73 -51.39 46.99 -2.26
C PRO A 73 -51.04 46.68 -3.74
N SER A 74 -52.01 46.03 -4.38
CA SER A 74 -52.52 46.19 -5.76
C SER A 74 -51.62 46.73 -6.89
N GLY A 75 -51.62 46.02 -8.01
CA GLY A 75 -51.33 46.60 -9.32
C GLY A 75 -51.11 45.54 -10.40
N GLY A 76 -52.17 45.13 -11.08
CA GLY A 76 -52.08 44.24 -12.24
C GLY A 76 -51.60 44.96 -13.49
N ALA A 77 -50.92 44.23 -14.38
CA ALA A 77 -50.93 44.49 -15.83
C ALA A 77 -50.24 43.34 -16.59
N ALA A 78 -51.06 42.66 -17.40
CA ALA A 78 -50.81 42.29 -18.79
C ALA A 78 -49.49 41.61 -19.22
N LEU A 79 -49.64 40.36 -19.66
CA LEU A 79 -49.32 39.90 -21.02
C LEU A 79 -48.10 40.53 -21.72
N ARG A 80 -47.03 39.74 -21.92
CA ARG A 80 -46.43 39.53 -23.25
C ARG A 80 -45.39 38.41 -23.25
N ALA A 81 -45.70 37.36 -24.01
CA ALA A 81 -44.75 36.36 -24.47
C ALA A 81 -43.79 36.97 -25.53
N PRO A 82 -42.51 36.58 -25.58
CA PRO A 82 -41.68 36.84 -26.75
C PRO A 82 -41.88 35.73 -27.80
N ARG A 83 -42.24 36.22 -28.99
CA ARG A 83 -42.44 35.49 -30.24
C ARG A 83 -41.23 34.66 -30.66
N ARG A 84 -41.56 33.50 -31.23
CA ARG A 84 -40.74 32.73 -32.18
C ARG A 84 -40.29 33.63 -33.34
N ALA A 85 -39.02 33.56 -33.69
CA ALA A 85 -38.51 33.97 -34.99
C ALA A 85 -37.46 32.94 -35.49
N ARG A 86 -37.90 32.16 -36.47
CA ARG A 86 -37.16 31.52 -37.56
C ARG A 86 -38.09 31.68 -38.78
N PRO A 87 -37.64 31.62 -40.04
CA PRO A 87 -36.29 31.28 -40.52
C PRO A 87 -35.70 32.36 -41.43
N ASP A 88 -34.41 32.25 -41.77
CA ASP A 88 -33.97 32.72 -43.08
C ASP A 88 -32.97 31.75 -43.69
N LEU A 89 -33.23 31.45 -44.96
CA LEU A 89 -32.52 30.55 -45.86
C LEU A 89 -31.64 31.40 -46.77
N GLY A 90 -30.38 31.02 -46.91
CA GLY A 90 -29.47 31.52 -47.94
C GLY A 90 -28.12 30.85 -47.73
N GLY A 91 -27.75 29.84 -48.54
CA GLY A 91 -27.01 30.08 -49.78
C GLY A 91 -25.59 30.51 -49.41
N GLY A 92 -24.63 29.62 -49.22
CA GLY A 92 -24.05 28.77 -50.26
C GLY A 92 -22.73 29.40 -50.67
N ASP A 93 -21.59 28.85 -50.23
CA ASP A 93 -20.38 28.90 -51.05
C ASP A 93 -19.38 27.79 -50.68
N ARG A 94 -18.87 27.14 -51.73
CA ARG A 94 -17.86 26.09 -51.71
C ARG A 94 -16.52 26.78 -51.94
N GLY A 95 -15.61 26.73 -50.97
CA GLY A 95 -14.33 27.44 -51.13
C GLY A 95 -13.17 26.89 -50.32
N ARG A 96 -12.48 25.90 -50.89
CA ARG A 96 -11.03 25.68 -50.81
C ARG A 96 -10.40 25.44 -49.42
N ALA A 97 -10.12 24.15 -49.19
CA ALA A 97 -9.00 23.71 -48.38
C ALA A 97 -7.67 24.28 -48.93
N ARG A 98 -6.95 25.03 -48.10
CA ARG A 98 -5.51 25.27 -48.24
C ARG A 98 -4.82 24.84 -46.96
N ALA A 99 -4.02 23.78 -47.08
CA ALA A 99 -3.03 23.40 -46.10
C ALA A 99 -1.97 24.51 -45.97
N LEU A 100 -1.59 24.84 -44.74
CA LEU A 100 -0.40 25.62 -44.42
C LEU A 100 0.45 24.83 -43.41
N PRO A 101 1.79 24.87 -43.55
CA PRO A 101 2.71 23.93 -42.91
C PRO A 101 3.06 24.31 -41.47
N PRO A 102 3.58 23.37 -40.65
CA PRO A 102 4.08 23.68 -39.33
C PRO A 102 5.56 24.05 -39.42
N ASP A 103 5.93 25.30 -39.15
CA ASP A 103 7.23 25.58 -38.54
C ASP A 103 7.42 27.04 -38.13
N ARG A 104 8.12 27.20 -37.00
CA ARG A 104 8.64 28.44 -36.38
C ARG A 104 7.65 29.29 -35.60
N LEU A 105 7.72 29.18 -34.28
CA LEU A 105 8.08 30.32 -33.41
C LEU A 105 8.53 29.84 -32.03
N ARG A 106 9.85 29.65 -31.94
CA ARG A 106 10.62 29.68 -30.70
C ARG A 106 10.73 31.14 -30.24
N ARG A 107 10.69 31.35 -28.92
CA ARG A 107 11.10 32.54 -28.15
C ARG A 107 10.12 33.72 -28.14
N ARG A 108 9.43 33.86 -26.99
CA ARG A 108 9.36 35.11 -26.22
C ARG A 108 9.01 34.80 -24.76
N CYS A 109 10.05 34.56 -23.96
CA CYS A 109 10.02 34.82 -22.52
C CYS A 109 10.10 36.34 -22.34
N THR A 110 9.05 36.97 -21.85
CA THR A 110 9.17 38.28 -21.20
C THR A 110 8.25 38.33 -20.00
N ALA A 111 8.89 38.21 -18.84
CA ALA A 111 8.59 38.87 -17.58
C ALA A 111 7.49 39.94 -17.65
N ARG A 112 6.24 39.57 -17.32
CA ARG A 112 5.21 40.56 -16.94
C ARG A 112 4.04 39.97 -16.16
N GLU A 113 4.30 39.23 -15.09
CA GLU A 113 3.20 38.85 -14.16
C GLU A 113 3.67 38.57 -12.72
N ARG A 114 4.72 39.28 -12.25
CA ARG A 114 5.26 39.18 -10.88
C ARG A 114 4.90 40.36 -9.97
N ARG A 115 3.81 41.08 -10.24
CA ARG A 115 3.31 42.16 -9.36
C ARG A 115 1.79 42.28 -9.47
N LYS A 116 1.04 41.39 -8.83
CA LYS A 116 -0.33 41.58 -8.34
C LYS A 116 -0.75 40.30 -7.60
N GLY A 117 -0.57 40.29 -6.28
CA GLY A 117 -0.94 39.13 -5.46
C GLY A 117 -0.21 39.06 -4.12
N LEU A 118 0.08 40.21 -3.50
CA LEU A 118 0.63 40.30 -2.14
C LEU A 118 0.00 41.52 -1.49
N ARG A 119 -1.29 41.37 -1.13
CA ARG A 119 -2.05 42.22 -0.19
C ARG A 119 -3.42 41.60 -0.02
N GLY A 120 -3.62 40.93 1.09
CA GLY A 120 -4.90 40.32 1.47
C GLY A 120 -4.67 38.93 2.03
N LEU A 121 -4.31 38.86 3.32
CA LEU A 121 -4.68 37.82 4.29
C LEU A 121 -4.00 38.17 5.62
N ALA A 122 -4.62 39.11 6.34
CA ALA A 122 -4.41 39.34 7.76
C ALA A 122 -5.78 39.13 8.44
N GLY A 123 -5.78 38.35 9.54
CA GLY A 123 -6.95 37.99 10.35
C GLY A 123 -7.53 36.62 9.96
N ASN A 124 -7.65 35.61 10.81
CA ASN A 124 -7.76 35.60 12.28
C ASN A 124 -7.38 34.19 12.80
N PRO A 125 -6.51 34.03 13.81
CA PRO A 125 -6.18 32.74 14.40
C PRO A 125 -7.00 32.52 15.68
N THR A 126 -7.96 31.60 15.64
CA THR A 126 -8.62 31.12 16.88
C THR A 126 -8.83 29.62 16.85
N GLY A 127 -8.29 28.97 17.87
CA GLY A 127 -8.81 27.70 18.39
C GLY A 127 -8.18 26.42 17.87
N LEU A 128 -7.14 25.94 18.57
CA LEU A 128 -7.09 24.58 19.14
C LEU A 128 -5.90 24.48 20.11
N ARG A 129 -6.18 24.83 21.37
CA ARG A 129 -5.41 24.43 22.57
C ARG A 129 -5.53 22.90 22.71
N SER A 130 -4.42 22.17 22.84
CA SER A 130 -3.72 21.86 24.11
C SER A 130 -4.54 20.99 25.07
N GLY A 131 -4.07 19.75 25.21
CA GLY A 131 -4.44 18.73 26.19
C GLY A 131 -3.98 17.38 25.62
N SER A 132 -2.94 16.71 26.10
CA SER A 132 -2.62 16.41 27.49
C SER A 132 -1.14 16.02 27.63
N ARG A 133 -0.45 16.67 28.57
CA ARG A 133 0.72 16.13 29.26
C ARG A 133 0.20 15.47 30.54
N ALA A 134 0.40 14.17 30.69
CA ALA A 134 0.55 13.49 31.97
C ALA A 134 1.88 12.72 31.85
N ARG A 135 2.98 13.22 32.40
CA ARG A 135 3.47 12.94 33.76
C ARG A 135 3.28 11.47 34.12
N GLU A 136 4.30 10.67 33.82
CA GLU A 136 4.66 9.54 34.66
C GLU A 136 6.16 9.63 34.93
N ALA A 137 6.46 10.07 36.15
CA ALA A 137 7.75 9.99 36.79
C ALA A 137 7.63 8.88 37.83
N ALA A 138 8.30 7.76 37.61
CA ALA A 138 8.67 6.78 38.63
C ALA A 138 9.78 5.93 38.02
N SER A 139 11.01 6.10 38.50
CA SER A 139 11.67 5.12 39.38
C SER A 139 11.98 3.84 38.61
N GLY A 140 13.19 3.67 38.08
CA GLY A 140 14.33 3.37 38.94
C GLY A 140 14.46 1.85 39.06
N ARG A 141 15.19 1.22 38.12
CA ARG A 141 15.96 -0.01 38.31
C ARG A 141 16.68 -0.36 37.01
N VAL A 142 17.90 0.12 36.91
CA VAL A 142 18.93 -0.47 36.05
C VAL A 142 19.21 -1.85 36.63
N LEU A 143 18.79 -2.89 35.91
CA LEU A 143 19.27 -4.25 36.14
C LEU A 143 20.67 -4.32 35.53
N GLU A 144 21.65 -3.87 36.31
CA GLU A 144 23.04 -4.28 36.16
C GLU A 144 23.07 -5.79 36.38
N VAL A 145 23.11 -6.55 35.30
CA VAL A 145 23.50 -7.96 35.36
C VAL A 145 25.00 -7.97 35.57
N ALA A 146 25.40 -7.96 36.84
CA ALA A 146 26.74 -8.31 37.27
C ALA A 146 27.04 -9.72 36.75
N VAL A 147 27.88 -9.82 35.73
CA VAL A 147 28.54 -11.07 35.36
C VAL A 147 29.66 -11.25 36.39
N GLU A 148 29.36 -12.01 37.44
CA GLU A 148 30.36 -12.53 38.37
C GLU A 148 31.39 -13.33 37.58
N SER A 149 32.57 -12.73 37.38
CA SER A 149 33.78 -13.44 36.98
C SER A 149 34.47 -13.99 38.23
N SER A 150 33.98 -15.11 38.75
CA SER A 150 34.65 -15.84 39.83
C SER A 150 34.68 -17.33 39.49
N GLY A 151 35.66 -17.69 38.65
CA GLY A 151 35.91 -19.07 38.26
C GLY A 151 37.37 -19.24 37.89
N THR A 152 38.25 -19.19 38.90
CA THR A 152 39.63 -19.68 38.80
C THR A 152 39.60 -21.12 38.29
N PRO A 153 40.27 -21.46 37.18
CA PRO A 153 40.34 -22.84 36.73
C PRO A 153 41.13 -23.66 37.76
N PRO A 154 40.65 -24.85 38.17
CA PRO A 154 41.43 -25.72 39.02
C PRO A 154 42.67 -26.18 38.24
N ARG A 155 43.85 -25.77 38.74
CA ARG A 155 45.14 -26.32 38.33
C ARG A 155 45.23 -27.76 38.86
N GLY A 156 44.58 -28.68 38.18
CA GLY A 156 44.82 -30.11 38.35
C GLY A 156 46.12 -30.49 37.62
N PRO A 157 46.96 -31.37 38.21
CA PRO A 157 48.12 -31.92 37.51
C PRO A 157 47.61 -32.84 36.39
N PHE A 158 47.57 -32.32 35.17
CA PHE A 158 47.30 -33.12 33.99
C PHE A 158 48.56 -33.98 33.73
N GLU A 159 48.58 -35.17 34.33
CA GLU A 159 49.49 -36.25 33.95
C GLU A 159 49.32 -36.50 32.45
N ARG A 160 50.33 -36.04 31.71
CA ARG A 160 50.44 -36.19 30.27
C ARG A 160 50.66 -37.69 30.00
N ASN A 161 49.57 -38.42 29.79
CA ASN A 161 49.59 -39.82 29.38
C ASN A 161 50.27 -39.92 28.00
N ARG A 162 51.59 -40.17 28.01
CA ARG A 162 52.48 -40.24 26.84
C ARG A 162 52.26 -41.50 25.98
N ASN A 163 51.39 -42.42 26.40
CA ASN A 163 51.19 -43.70 25.74
C ASN A 163 49.83 -43.83 25.04
N ALA A 164 49.09 -42.74 24.84
CA ALA A 164 47.89 -42.79 24.00
C ALA A 164 48.31 -43.10 22.55
N PRO A 165 47.79 -44.19 21.94
CA PRO A 165 48.12 -44.56 20.57
C PRO A 165 47.78 -43.38 19.66
N ARG A 166 48.74 -43.04 18.80
CA ARG A 166 48.64 -41.99 17.78
C ARG A 166 47.48 -42.34 16.86
N GLN A 167 46.27 -41.89 17.21
CA GLN A 167 45.11 -42.03 16.35
C GLN A 167 45.40 -41.21 15.11
N GLU A 168 45.72 -41.90 14.01
CA GLU A 168 45.81 -41.26 12.72
C GLU A 168 44.50 -40.51 12.48
N PRO A 169 44.56 -39.20 12.17
CA PRO A 169 43.36 -38.40 11.95
C PRO A 169 42.58 -39.08 10.84
N THR A 170 41.51 -39.77 11.22
CA THR A 170 40.61 -40.43 10.30
C THR A 170 40.10 -39.32 9.40
N THR A 171 40.53 -39.33 8.15
CA THR A 171 40.14 -38.37 7.13
C THR A 171 38.65 -38.57 6.85
N LEU A 172 37.83 -38.00 7.72
CA LEU A 172 36.39 -37.87 7.56
C LEU A 172 36.18 -37.20 6.21
N SER A 173 35.74 -38.03 5.25
CA SER A 173 35.64 -37.69 3.84
C SER A 173 34.99 -36.32 3.65
N SER A 174 35.71 -35.42 2.99
CA SER A 174 35.26 -34.09 2.57
C SER A 174 33.94 -34.12 1.78
N ASP A 175 33.54 -35.28 1.26
CA ASP A 175 32.33 -35.44 0.47
C ASP A 175 31.06 -35.36 1.33
N VAL A 176 31.11 -35.77 2.60
CA VAL A 176 29.93 -35.81 3.48
C VAL A 176 29.53 -34.39 3.92
N THR A 177 30.49 -33.52 4.21
CA THR A 177 30.22 -32.13 4.64
C THR A 177 29.63 -31.28 3.51
N GLY A 178 30.09 -31.47 2.27
CA GLY A 178 29.53 -30.79 1.10
C GLY A 178 28.06 -31.14 0.83
N GLN A 179 27.66 -32.41 1.03
CA GLN A 179 26.30 -32.85 0.77
C GLN A 179 25.28 -32.29 1.78
N VAL A 180 25.67 -32.17 3.05
CA VAL A 180 24.81 -31.59 4.11
C VAL A 180 24.59 -30.09 3.87
N ALA A 181 25.64 -29.36 3.49
CA ALA A 181 25.55 -27.93 3.19
C ALA A 181 24.58 -27.64 2.03
N ASN A 182 24.65 -28.42 0.94
CA ASN A 182 23.78 -28.24 -0.24
C ASN A 182 22.29 -28.46 0.05
N ARG A 183 21.93 -29.46 0.87
CA ARG A 183 20.53 -29.72 1.27
C ARG A 183 19.95 -28.58 2.11
N SER A 184 20.77 -27.98 2.97
CA SER A 184 20.34 -26.86 3.82
C SER A 184 19.95 -25.62 2.99
N HIS A 185 20.73 -25.29 1.95
CA HIS A 185 20.45 -24.16 1.06
C HIS A 185 19.22 -24.37 0.20
N HIS A 186 18.98 -25.58 -0.30
CA HIS A 186 17.77 -25.90 -1.06
C HIS A 186 16.52 -25.76 -0.19
N THR A 187 16.59 -26.25 1.05
CA THR A 187 15.48 -26.15 2.01
C THR A 187 15.18 -24.69 2.35
N GLU A 188 16.23 -23.87 2.57
CA GLU A 188 16.08 -22.44 2.83
C GLU A 188 15.40 -21.71 1.67
N ARG A 189 15.85 -21.94 0.43
CA ARG A 189 15.23 -21.32 -0.77
C ARG A 189 13.76 -21.72 -0.94
N LEU A 190 13.43 -22.98 -0.72
CA LEU A 190 12.05 -23.47 -0.79
C LEU A 190 11.16 -22.80 0.26
N LEU A 191 11.65 -22.63 1.49
CA LEU A 191 10.92 -21.94 2.55
C LEU A 191 10.69 -20.47 2.21
N ILE A 192 11.69 -19.77 1.67
CA ILE A 192 11.53 -18.38 1.25
C ILE A 192 10.52 -18.26 0.11
N LEU A 193 10.55 -19.17 -0.87
CA LEU A 193 9.53 -19.22 -1.93
C LEU A 193 8.13 -19.42 -1.33
N LEU A 194 7.98 -20.33 -0.37
CA LEU A 194 6.71 -20.55 0.33
C LEU A 194 6.25 -19.28 1.07
N PHE A 195 7.14 -18.57 1.75
CA PHE A 195 6.80 -17.30 2.40
C PHE A 195 6.36 -16.22 1.40
N CYS A 196 7.01 -16.14 0.25
CA CYS A 196 6.60 -15.24 -0.82
C CYS A 196 5.19 -15.57 -1.32
N LEU A 197 4.91 -16.86 -1.56
CA LEU A 197 3.59 -17.33 -1.98
C LEU A 197 2.53 -17.08 -0.91
N CYS A 198 2.84 -17.28 0.37
CA CYS A 198 1.92 -16.98 1.47
C CYS A 198 1.61 -15.48 1.58
N GLY A 199 2.62 -14.62 1.49
CA GLY A 199 2.43 -13.16 1.49
C GLY A 199 1.63 -12.69 0.27
N ALA A 200 1.95 -13.21 -0.91
CA ALA A 200 1.23 -12.96 -2.15
C ALA A 200 -0.24 -13.38 -2.07
N LEU A 201 -0.50 -14.61 -1.59
CA LEU A 201 -1.86 -15.13 -1.42
C LEU A 201 -2.65 -14.28 -0.42
N ARG A 202 -2.04 -13.90 0.72
CA ARG A 202 -2.66 -13.01 1.70
C ARG A 202 -3.09 -11.70 1.05
N VAL A 203 -2.18 -11.01 0.38
CA VAL A 203 -2.49 -9.73 -0.29
C VAL A 203 -3.54 -9.90 -1.37
N TRP A 204 -3.46 -10.96 -2.18
CA TRP A 204 -4.46 -11.25 -3.21
C TRP A 204 -5.87 -11.45 -2.62
N VAL A 205 -6.00 -12.28 -1.57
CA VAL A 205 -7.29 -12.54 -0.90
C VAL A 205 -7.89 -11.25 -0.36
N PHE A 206 -7.12 -10.45 0.39
CA PHE A 206 -7.65 -9.22 0.97
C PHE A 206 -7.92 -8.14 -0.08
N ALA A 207 -7.04 -7.96 -1.07
CA ALA A 207 -7.25 -7.00 -2.16
C ALA A 207 -8.51 -7.33 -2.99
N ALA A 208 -8.84 -8.62 -3.13
CA ALA A 208 -10.06 -9.09 -3.80
C ALA A 208 -11.31 -8.95 -2.92
N ALA A 209 -11.18 -9.15 -1.60
CA ALA A 209 -12.29 -9.14 -0.66
C ALA A 209 -12.77 -7.72 -0.30
N PHE A 210 -11.87 -6.74 -0.22
CA PHE A 210 -12.24 -5.38 0.18
C PHE A 210 -12.82 -4.57 -0.98
N PRO A 211 -13.88 -3.76 -0.73
CA PRO A 211 -14.48 -2.91 -1.74
C PRO A 211 -13.51 -1.81 -2.22
N PHE A 212 -13.80 -1.24 -3.39
CA PHE A 212 -13.02 -0.12 -3.93
C PHE A 212 -13.33 1.19 -3.23
N PHE A 213 -12.31 2.05 -3.22
CA PHE A 213 -12.45 3.41 -2.73
C PHE A 213 -12.92 3.46 -1.27
N SER A 214 -12.24 2.69 -0.42
CA SER A 214 -12.39 2.72 1.03
C SER A 214 -11.50 3.80 1.66
N ASN A 215 -11.52 3.92 2.98
CA ASN A 215 -10.62 4.82 3.72
C ASN A 215 -9.12 4.55 3.49
N VAL A 216 -8.73 3.36 3.01
CA VAL A 216 -7.34 3.01 2.69
C VAL A 216 -7.04 3.16 1.19
N ASP A 217 -8.08 3.05 0.35
CA ASP A 217 -7.97 3.08 -1.12
C ASP A 217 -8.37 4.45 -1.65
N GLU A 218 -7.47 5.42 -1.54
CA GLU A 218 -7.83 6.81 -1.78
C GLU A 218 -8.11 7.11 -3.27
N PRO A 219 -9.27 7.71 -3.60
CA PRO A 219 -9.63 8.11 -4.97
C PRO A 219 -8.54 8.91 -5.71
N ALA A 220 -7.81 9.75 -4.96
CA ALA A 220 -6.77 10.62 -5.46
C ALA A 220 -5.56 9.85 -6.03
N HIS A 221 -5.17 8.73 -5.39
CA HIS A 221 -4.11 7.88 -5.89
C HIS A 221 -4.52 7.14 -7.17
N PHE A 222 -5.76 6.68 -7.25
CA PHE A 222 -6.26 6.05 -8.47
C PHE A 222 -6.33 7.03 -9.65
N ASP A 223 -6.77 8.26 -9.44
CA ASP A 223 -6.73 9.31 -10.47
C ASP A 223 -5.32 9.50 -11.04
N MET A 224 -4.29 9.47 -10.17
CA MET A 224 -2.89 9.54 -10.60
C MET A 224 -2.49 8.34 -11.47
N VAL A 225 -2.90 7.11 -11.12
CA VAL A 225 -2.65 5.92 -11.96
C VAL A 225 -3.27 6.08 -13.35
N VAL A 226 -4.55 6.50 -13.41
CA VAL A 226 -5.25 6.71 -14.69
C VAL A 226 -4.54 7.79 -15.51
N ARG A 227 -4.18 8.92 -14.88
CA ARG A 227 -3.51 10.03 -15.53
C ARG A 227 -2.17 9.64 -16.14
N TYR A 228 -1.32 8.91 -15.41
CA TYR A 228 -0.07 8.37 -15.94
C TYR A 228 -0.32 7.34 -17.06
N SER A 229 -1.40 6.55 -16.98
CA SER A 229 -1.76 5.60 -18.06
C SER A 229 -2.13 6.29 -19.37
N LEU A 230 -2.58 7.54 -19.30
CA LEU A 230 -2.87 8.41 -20.44
C LEU A 230 -1.62 9.17 -20.94
N GLY A 231 -0.43 8.89 -20.38
CA GLY A 231 0.80 9.60 -20.71
C GLY A 231 0.84 11.05 -20.21
N ARG A 232 -0.03 11.41 -19.25
CA ARG A 232 -0.10 12.76 -18.72
C ARG A 232 0.66 12.83 -17.40
N VAL A 233 1.83 13.46 -17.41
CA VAL A 233 2.52 13.81 -16.16
C VAL A 233 1.93 15.13 -15.66
N PRO A 234 1.40 15.20 -14.44
CA PRO A 234 0.80 16.44 -13.97
C PRO A 234 1.86 17.46 -13.54
N HIS A 235 1.58 18.74 -13.76
CA HIS A 235 2.50 19.84 -13.47
C HIS A 235 1.90 20.91 -12.53
N SER A 236 0.59 20.89 -12.32
CA SER A 236 -0.12 21.77 -11.40
C SER A 236 -1.28 21.03 -10.76
N ILE A 237 -1.79 21.57 -9.65
CA ILE A 237 -2.99 21.06 -9.01
C ILE A 237 -4.14 21.15 -10.02
N GLU A 238 -4.70 20.00 -10.39
CA GLU A 238 -5.71 19.86 -11.43
C GLU A 238 -6.91 19.04 -10.91
N PRO A 239 -8.10 19.22 -11.50
CA PRO A 239 -9.23 18.35 -11.23
C PRO A 239 -8.99 16.90 -11.69
N MET A 240 -9.77 15.96 -11.13
CA MET A 240 -9.72 14.56 -11.54
C MET A 240 -9.98 14.38 -13.04
N VAL A 241 -9.29 13.42 -13.67
CA VAL A 241 -9.48 13.13 -15.09
C VAL A 241 -10.85 12.46 -15.31
N PRO A 242 -11.53 12.76 -16.45
CA PRO A 242 -12.85 12.20 -16.74
C PRO A 242 -12.96 10.69 -16.58
N GLU A 243 -11.93 9.95 -17.01
CA GLU A 243 -11.93 8.50 -16.91
C GLU A 243 -11.88 8.01 -15.45
N ALA A 244 -11.06 8.63 -14.59
CA ALA A 244 -11.00 8.26 -13.18
C ALA A 244 -12.32 8.58 -12.47
N ALA A 245 -12.89 9.76 -12.75
CA ALA A 245 -14.21 10.16 -12.25
C ALA A 245 -15.32 9.17 -12.65
N HIS A 246 -15.25 8.62 -13.87
CA HIS A 246 -16.20 7.60 -14.32
C HIS A 246 -16.11 6.30 -13.51
N TYR A 247 -14.89 5.80 -13.25
CA TYR A 247 -14.70 4.63 -12.39
C TYR A 247 -15.19 4.89 -10.96
N LEU A 248 -14.88 6.06 -10.40
CA LEU A 248 -15.30 6.46 -9.06
C LEU A 248 -16.83 6.55 -8.95
N ALA A 249 -17.48 7.20 -9.91
CA ALA A 249 -18.95 7.33 -9.93
C ALA A 249 -19.67 5.98 -9.97
N ARG A 250 -19.06 4.96 -10.59
CA ARG A 250 -19.68 3.65 -10.80
C ARG A 250 -19.34 2.62 -9.72
N TYR A 251 -18.13 2.68 -9.16
CA TYR A 251 -17.59 1.62 -8.30
C TYR A 251 -17.16 2.11 -6.90
N ALA A 252 -17.26 3.41 -6.60
CA ALA A 252 -17.04 3.89 -5.24
C ALA A 252 -18.10 3.38 -4.27
N SER A 253 -17.66 3.13 -3.04
CA SER A 253 -18.48 2.64 -1.94
C SER A 253 -18.58 3.75 -0.90
N PRO A 254 -19.54 4.70 -1.04
CA PRO A 254 -19.64 5.90 -0.20
C PRO A 254 -19.69 5.63 1.30
N GLU A 255 -20.22 4.46 1.68
CA GLU A 255 -20.30 3.98 3.05
C GLU A 255 -18.95 3.80 3.75
N TYR A 256 -17.85 3.66 2.99
CA TYR A 256 -16.50 3.57 3.54
C TYR A 256 -15.72 4.90 3.50
N LEU A 257 -16.27 5.92 2.83
CA LEU A 257 -15.61 7.22 2.67
C LEU A 257 -16.14 8.25 3.66
N HIS A 258 -17.44 8.23 3.90
CA HIS A 258 -18.12 9.29 4.64
C HIS A 258 -19.15 8.73 5.62
N PRO A 259 -19.39 9.43 6.74
CA PRO A 259 -20.46 9.08 7.64
C PRO A 259 -21.82 9.43 7.00
N PRO A 260 -22.92 8.75 7.39
CA PRO A 260 -24.20 8.82 6.69
C PRO A 260 -24.83 10.22 6.71
N GLU A 261 -24.48 11.07 7.69
CA GLU A 261 -24.98 12.45 7.84
C GLU A 261 -24.53 13.38 6.70
N ARG A 262 -23.51 12.99 5.93
CA ARG A 262 -23.09 13.74 4.73
C ARG A 262 -24.03 13.54 3.53
N TYR A 263 -24.98 12.61 3.63
CA TYR A 263 -25.90 12.28 2.55
C TYR A 263 -27.32 12.76 2.87
N PRO A 264 -28.14 13.08 1.85
CA PRO A 264 -29.53 13.50 2.04
C PRO A 264 -30.31 12.52 2.91
N GLY A 265 -30.91 13.04 4.00
CA GLY A 265 -31.70 12.24 4.93
C GLY A 265 -30.89 11.31 5.84
N GLY A 266 -29.57 11.49 5.94
CA GLY A 266 -28.72 10.69 6.84
C GLY A 266 -28.65 9.22 6.44
N ARG A 267 -28.76 8.93 5.13
CA ARG A 267 -28.76 7.55 4.60
C ARG A 267 -27.82 7.47 3.41
N TYR A 268 -27.08 6.37 3.33
CA TYR A 268 -26.25 6.09 2.17
C TYR A 268 -27.08 5.98 0.90
N PRO A 269 -26.57 6.51 -0.24
CA PRO A 269 -27.24 6.32 -1.52
C PRO A 269 -27.29 4.82 -1.86
N ARG A 270 -28.35 4.40 -2.55
CA ARG A 270 -28.42 3.03 -3.05
C ARG A 270 -27.31 2.80 -4.07
N PRO A 271 -26.67 1.63 -4.10
CA PRO A 271 -25.65 1.35 -5.08
C PRO A 271 -26.19 1.51 -6.52
N PRO A 272 -25.45 2.15 -7.45
CA PRO A 272 -25.99 2.48 -8.78
C PRO A 272 -26.56 1.28 -9.54
N TRP A 273 -25.96 0.09 -9.40
CA TRP A 273 -26.41 -1.14 -10.07
C TRP A 273 -27.73 -1.70 -9.54
N THR A 274 -28.28 -1.16 -8.45
CA THR A 274 -29.60 -1.54 -7.90
C THR A 274 -30.72 -0.61 -8.34
N LEU A 275 -30.41 0.43 -9.12
CA LEU A 275 -31.38 1.40 -9.64
C LEU A 275 -31.87 0.98 -11.02
N GLU A 276 -33.05 1.47 -11.40
CA GLU A 276 -33.56 1.36 -12.77
C GLU A 276 -32.57 1.99 -13.76
N PRO A 277 -32.41 1.46 -15.00
CA PRO A 277 -31.36 1.88 -15.93
C PRO A 277 -31.28 3.40 -16.18
N GLY A 278 -32.43 4.08 -16.27
CA GLY A 278 -32.49 5.54 -16.42
C GLY A 278 -31.97 6.27 -15.18
N ALA A 279 -32.50 5.92 -14.00
CA ALA A 279 -32.07 6.51 -12.73
C ALA A 279 -30.59 6.19 -12.41
N MET A 280 -30.10 5.01 -12.80
CA MET A 280 -28.69 4.64 -12.70
C MET A 280 -27.83 5.58 -13.54
N SER A 281 -28.19 5.82 -14.80
CA SER A 281 -27.46 6.74 -15.69
C SER A 281 -27.38 8.14 -15.10
N ASP A 282 -28.50 8.69 -14.65
CA ASP A 282 -28.56 10.04 -14.09
C ASP A 282 -27.72 10.15 -12.81
N THR A 283 -27.80 9.14 -11.94
CA THR A 283 -27.00 9.08 -10.70
C THR A 283 -25.51 9.01 -10.98
N VAL A 284 -25.09 8.15 -11.94
CA VAL A 284 -23.69 8.03 -12.33
C VAL A 284 -23.19 9.31 -12.98
N GLN A 285 -23.96 9.95 -13.86
CA GLN A 285 -23.58 11.21 -14.49
C GLN A 285 -23.42 12.34 -13.47
N ALA A 286 -24.36 12.47 -12.53
CA ALA A 286 -24.28 13.47 -11.46
C ALA A 286 -23.06 13.23 -10.56
N SER A 287 -22.81 11.98 -10.17
CA SER A 287 -21.62 11.62 -9.37
C SER A 287 -20.33 11.85 -10.14
N GLU A 288 -20.29 11.55 -11.43
CA GLU A 288 -19.13 11.76 -12.29
C GLU A 288 -18.81 13.26 -12.42
N ALA A 289 -19.84 14.10 -12.60
CA ALA A 289 -19.66 15.56 -12.61
C ALA A 289 -19.10 16.08 -11.28
N ALA A 290 -19.56 15.56 -10.15
CA ALA A 290 -19.03 15.93 -8.82
C ALA A 290 -17.55 15.51 -8.65
N TRP A 291 -17.18 14.29 -9.08
CA TRP A 291 -15.79 13.84 -9.04
C TRP A 291 -14.89 14.65 -9.96
N ARG A 292 -15.33 15.00 -11.17
CA ARG A 292 -14.58 15.87 -12.09
C ARG A 292 -14.34 17.28 -11.53
N ALA A 293 -15.21 17.77 -10.66
CA ALA A 293 -15.01 19.05 -9.98
C ALA A 293 -14.04 18.95 -8.79
N THR A 294 -13.73 17.74 -8.32
CA THR A 294 -12.83 17.51 -7.20
C THR A 294 -11.39 17.70 -7.63
N THR A 295 -10.66 18.51 -6.88
CA THR A 295 -9.24 18.77 -7.10
C THR A 295 -8.40 17.64 -6.51
N ASN A 296 -7.42 17.15 -7.27
CA ASN A 296 -6.50 16.12 -6.79
C ASN A 296 -5.22 16.75 -6.23
N HIS A 297 -5.02 16.66 -4.91
CA HIS A 297 -3.81 17.17 -4.24
C HIS A 297 -2.61 16.20 -4.32
N GLU A 298 -2.86 14.93 -4.63
CA GLU A 298 -1.82 13.89 -4.80
C GLU A 298 -1.03 14.05 -6.10
N VAL A 299 -1.37 15.04 -6.93
CA VAL A 299 -0.61 15.46 -8.12
C VAL A 299 0.84 15.80 -7.81
N SER A 300 1.12 16.30 -6.60
CA SER A 300 2.48 16.65 -6.17
C SER A 300 3.32 15.45 -5.70
N GLN A 301 2.73 14.25 -5.65
CA GLN A 301 3.44 13.05 -5.20
C GLN A 301 4.51 12.60 -6.21
N ALA A 302 5.46 11.84 -5.68
CA ALA A 302 6.57 11.35 -6.49
C ALA A 302 6.09 10.28 -7.52
N PRO A 303 6.70 10.24 -8.72
CA PRO A 303 6.08 9.63 -9.89
C PRO A 303 6.24 8.11 -9.99
N LEU A 304 7.16 7.49 -9.24
CA LEU A 304 7.62 6.12 -9.53
C LEU A 304 6.51 5.09 -9.40
N TYR A 305 5.75 5.13 -8.30
CA TYR A 305 4.63 4.21 -8.09
C TYR A 305 3.57 4.35 -9.19
N TYR A 306 3.14 5.58 -9.49
CA TYR A 306 2.08 5.81 -10.47
C TYR A 306 2.50 5.43 -11.89
N SER A 307 3.78 5.62 -12.22
CA SER A 307 4.32 5.19 -13.51
C SER A 307 4.30 3.66 -13.64
N LEU A 308 4.68 2.94 -12.59
CA LEU A 308 4.63 1.47 -12.54
C LEU A 308 3.18 0.96 -12.60
N ALA A 309 2.30 1.53 -11.78
CA ALA A 309 0.88 1.17 -11.73
C ALA A 309 0.16 1.48 -13.05
N ALA A 310 0.51 2.59 -13.73
CA ALA A 310 0.00 2.94 -15.05
C ALA A 310 0.43 1.93 -16.12
N ALA A 311 1.72 1.54 -16.14
CA ALA A 311 2.20 0.49 -17.04
C ALA A 311 1.47 -0.83 -16.79
N TRP A 312 1.25 -1.18 -15.52
CA TRP A 312 0.49 -2.36 -15.13
C TRP A 312 -0.99 -2.29 -15.55
N MET A 313 -1.64 -1.13 -15.39
CA MET A 313 -3.00 -0.89 -15.89
C MET A 313 -3.07 -1.03 -17.42
N GLY A 314 -2.07 -0.50 -18.14
CA GLY A 314 -1.94 -0.66 -19.58
C GLY A 314 -1.85 -2.12 -20.00
N ALA A 315 -1.04 -2.92 -19.30
CA ALA A 315 -0.99 -4.38 -19.52
C ALA A 315 -2.36 -5.04 -19.29
N GLY A 316 -3.10 -4.62 -18.26
CA GLY A 316 -4.45 -5.12 -18.01
C GLY A 316 -5.42 -4.82 -19.16
N ARG A 317 -5.38 -3.60 -19.69
CA ARG A 317 -6.18 -3.20 -20.86
C ARG A 317 -5.81 -4.01 -22.11
N LEU A 318 -4.52 -4.27 -22.34
CA LEU A 318 -4.06 -5.12 -23.44
C LEU A 318 -4.57 -6.57 -23.34
N LEU A 319 -4.79 -7.06 -22.12
CA LEU A 319 -5.41 -8.37 -21.85
C LEU A 319 -6.94 -8.34 -21.92
N GLY A 320 -7.55 -7.19 -22.24
CA GLY A 320 -8.99 -7.02 -22.37
C GLY A 320 -9.72 -6.74 -21.05
N PHE A 321 -9.01 -6.47 -19.95
CA PHE A 321 -9.67 -6.08 -18.70
C PHE A 321 -10.23 -4.65 -18.81
N GLY A 322 -11.46 -4.47 -18.33
CA GLY A 322 -12.15 -3.18 -18.23
C GLY A 322 -13.07 -3.13 -17.01
N GLY A 323 -13.65 -1.96 -16.73
CA GLY A 323 -14.58 -1.78 -15.61
C GLY A 323 -13.96 -2.17 -14.26
N ALA A 324 -14.75 -2.80 -13.38
CA ALA A 324 -14.29 -3.22 -12.05
C ALA A 324 -13.11 -4.20 -12.10
N HIS A 325 -13.03 -5.07 -13.11
CA HIS A 325 -11.92 -6.03 -13.23
C HIS A 325 -10.57 -5.33 -13.42
N LEU A 326 -10.54 -4.20 -14.12
CA LEU A 326 -9.33 -3.41 -14.28
C LEU A 326 -8.88 -2.76 -12.96
N LEU A 327 -9.81 -2.38 -12.09
CA LEU A 327 -9.49 -1.87 -10.75
C LEU A 327 -8.82 -2.96 -9.89
N TYR A 328 -9.37 -4.19 -9.91
CA TYR A 328 -8.77 -5.33 -9.21
C TYR A 328 -7.40 -5.67 -9.79
N TRP A 329 -7.28 -5.65 -11.12
CA TRP A 329 -6.02 -5.84 -11.81
C TRP A 329 -4.96 -4.89 -11.28
N VAL A 330 -5.26 -3.58 -11.18
CA VAL A 330 -4.33 -2.59 -10.63
C VAL A 330 -3.91 -2.93 -9.20
N ARG A 331 -4.85 -3.29 -8.31
CA ARG A 331 -4.52 -3.71 -6.94
C ARG A 331 -3.64 -4.96 -6.89
N PHE A 332 -3.83 -5.91 -7.82
CA PHE A 332 -3.04 -7.14 -7.85
C PHE A 332 -1.56 -6.92 -8.20
N LEU A 333 -1.16 -5.71 -8.62
CA LEU A 333 0.26 -5.32 -8.62
C LEU A 333 0.91 -5.56 -7.25
N ASN A 334 0.18 -5.28 -6.17
CA ASN A 334 0.68 -5.38 -4.80
C ASN A 334 1.05 -6.82 -4.39
N VAL A 335 0.51 -7.84 -5.08
CA VAL A 335 0.86 -9.26 -4.89
C VAL A 335 2.34 -9.50 -5.20
N PHE A 336 2.85 -8.88 -6.27
CA PHE A 336 4.26 -8.97 -6.65
C PHE A 336 5.13 -8.13 -5.73
N LEU A 337 4.64 -6.96 -5.31
CA LEU A 337 5.36 -6.07 -4.41
C LEU A 337 5.60 -6.72 -3.05
N ILE A 338 4.58 -7.32 -2.43
CA ILE A 338 4.75 -8.00 -1.13
C ILE A 338 5.71 -9.20 -1.22
N ALA A 339 5.65 -9.97 -2.31
CA ALA A 339 6.60 -11.06 -2.54
C ALA A 339 8.03 -10.51 -2.65
N GLY A 340 8.21 -9.39 -3.35
CA GLY A 340 9.47 -8.65 -3.39
C GLY A 340 9.95 -8.22 -2.00
N VAL A 341 9.07 -7.69 -1.15
CA VAL A 341 9.41 -7.27 0.23
C VAL A 341 9.83 -8.46 1.09
N VAL A 342 9.15 -9.62 0.95
CA VAL A 342 9.58 -10.86 1.63
C VAL A 342 10.98 -11.27 1.17
N LEU A 343 11.26 -11.24 -0.13
CA LEU A 343 12.59 -11.56 -0.67
C LEU A 343 13.67 -10.60 -0.19
N THR A 344 13.41 -9.29 -0.20
CA THR A 344 14.40 -8.29 0.25
C THR A 344 14.63 -8.38 1.75
N SER A 345 13.60 -8.70 2.54
CA SER A 345 13.76 -8.93 3.98
C SER A 345 14.63 -10.16 4.29
N PHE A 346 14.51 -11.23 3.50
CA PHE A 346 15.42 -12.38 3.57
C PHE A 346 16.85 -11.99 3.18
N ALA A 347 17.02 -11.26 2.08
CA ALA A 347 18.33 -10.80 1.63
C ALA A 347 19.01 -9.88 2.67
N ALA A 348 18.24 -9.00 3.31
CA ALA A 348 18.70 -8.14 4.39
C ALA A 348 19.13 -8.96 5.61
N ALA A 349 18.28 -9.87 6.08
CA ALA A 349 18.58 -10.72 7.24
C ALA A 349 19.80 -11.63 7.00
N ARG A 350 19.91 -12.22 5.80
CA ARG A 350 21.09 -13.01 5.38
C ARG A 350 22.35 -12.18 5.29
N SER A 351 22.23 -10.92 4.86
CA SER A 351 23.36 -10.00 4.86
C SER A 351 23.78 -9.75 6.29
N ILE A 352 22.92 -9.19 7.15
CA ILE A 352 23.31 -8.79 8.51
C ILE A 352 23.76 -9.99 9.38
N PHE A 353 23.02 -11.09 9.36
CA PHE A 353 23.21 -12.24 10.26
C PHE A 353 23.46 -13.54 9.46
N PRO A 354 24.61 -13.68 8.81
CA PRO A 354 24.89 -14.83 7.95
C PRO A 354 24.86 -16.15 8.73
N ASP A 355 25.27 -16.17 9.99
CA ASP A 355 25.41 -17.41 10.77
C ASP A 355 24.13 -17.80 11.54
N ARG A 356 23.15 -16.90 11.63
CA ARG A 356 21.94 -17.10 12.44
C ARG A 356 20.75 -17.50 11.57
N ARG A 357 20.68 -18.78 11.21
CA ARG A 357 19.59 -19.33 10.38
C ARG A 357 18.19 -18.96 10.88
N ALA A 358 17.97 -18.97 12.20
CA ALA A 358 16.70 -18.59 12.81
C ALA A 358 16.28 -17.15 12.45
N VAL A 359 17.20 -16.20 12.45
CA VAL A 359 16.93 -14.80 12.06
C VAL A 359 16.70 -14.68 10.56
N ARG A 360 17.51 -15.37 9.74
CA ARG A 360 17.36 -15.38 8.28
C ARG A 360 15.99 -15.85 7.84
N LEU A 361 15.41 -16.85 8.51
CA LEU A 361 14.07 -17.36 8.20
C LEU A 361 12.96 -16.63 8.95
N GLY A 362 13.20 -16.21 10.18
CA GLY A 362 12.20 -15.57 11.04
C GLY A 362 11.74 -14.20 10.52
N VAL A 363 12.66 -13.39 10.01
CA VAL A 363 12.35 -12.06 9.45
C VAL A 363 11.39 -12.14 8.24
N PRO A 364 11.71 -12.87 7.15
CA PRO A 364 10.79 -12.98 6.01
C PRO A 364 9.50 -13.72 6.35
N MET A 365 9.53 -14.66 7.29
CA MET A 365 8.30 -15.29 7.83
C MET A 365 7.40 -14.23 8.47
N LEU A 366 7.94 -13.39 9.36
CA LEU A 366 7.16 -12.32 10.00
C LEU A 366 6.56 -11.38 8.95
N VAL A 367 7.36 -10.94 7.98
CA VAL A 367 6.89 -10.06 6.88
C VAL A 367 5.77 -10.70 6.06
N ALA A 368 5.86 -12.00 5.76
CA ALA A 368 4.83 -12.70 4.98
C ALA A 368 3.48 -12.74 5.70
N PHE A 369 3.48 -12.94 7.02
CA PHE A 369 2.27 -13.16 7.82
C PHE A 369 1.76 -11.92 8.57
N LEU A 370 2.57 -10.85 8.71
CA LEU A 370 2.14 -9.61 9.36
C LEU A 370 1.07 -8.92 8.50
N PRO A 371 -0.15 -8.66 9.02
CA PRO A 371 -1.17 -7.94 8.28
C PRO A 371 -0.73 -6.49 8.07
N GLN A 372 -0.80 -6.05 6.82
CA GLN A 372 -0.45 -4.69 6.39
C GLN A 372 -1.53 -4.25 5.41
N ASP A 373 -2.47 -3.46 5.91
CA ASP A 373 -3.63 -2.95 5.18
C ASP A 373 -3.24 -2.12 3.95
N THR A 374 -2.10 -1.42 4.02
CA THR A 374 -1.55 -0.62 2.93
C THR A 374 -1.49 -1.41 1.61
N PHE A 375 -1.11 -2.69 1.66
CA PHE A 375 -0.96 -3.54 0.47
C PHE A 375 -2.30 -3.96 -0.18
N TYR A 376 -3.43 -3.67 0.44
CA TYR A 376 -4.75 -4.02 -0.11
C TYR A 376 -5.36 -2.88 -0.96
N ALA A 377 -4.68 -1.74 -1.04
CA ALA A 377 -5.14 -0.51 -1.66
C ALA A 377 -4.20 0.02 -2.76
N ILE A 378 -4.70 0.95 -3.58
CA ILE A 378 -3.96 1.67 -4.61
C ILE A 378 -3.38 2.94 -3.97
N GLN A 379 -2.11 2.90 -3.59
CA GLN A 379 -1.41 4.04 -2.99
C GLN A 379 0.10 3.92 -3.13
N SER A 380 0.84 5.02 -3.07
CA SER A 380 2.29 5.02 -3.27
C SER A 380 3.08 4.30 -2.16
N ASP A 381 2.52 4.20 -0.95
CA ASP A 381 3.19 3.60 0.20
C ASP A 381 3.50 2.11 0.04
N VAL A 382 2.77 1.39 -0.82
CA VAL A 382 3.00 -0.05 -1.07
C VAL A 382 4.36 -0.35 -1.71
N LEU A 383 4.94 0.61 -2.44
CA LEU A 383 6.23 0.44 -3.11
C LEU A 383 7.41 0.83 -2.21
N SER A 384 7.17 1.64 -1.18
CA SER A 384 8.21 2.15 -0.28
C SER A 384 9.01 1.04 0.42
N PRO A 385 8.40 0.01 1.05
CA PRO A 385 9.15 -1.05 1.72
C PRO A 385 10.06 -1.84 0.77
N LEU A 386 9.63 -2.03 -0.49
CA LEU A 386 10.43 -2.75 -1.47
C LEU A 386 11.67 -1.95 -1.87
N CYS A 387 11.48 -0.69 -2.29
CA CYS A 387 12.59 0.19 -2.66
C CYS A 387 13.55 0.39 -1.49
N PHE A 388 13.03 0.58 -0.28
CA PHE A 388 13.82 0.70 0.94
C PHE A 388 14.64 -0.56 1.20
N GLY A 389 14.01 -1.73 1.14
CA GLY A 389 14.68 -3.01 1.36
C GLY A 389 15.80 -3.27 0.35
N VAL A 390 15.59 -2.94 -0.93
CA VAL A 390 16.64 -3.01 -1.95
C VAL A 390 17.79 -2.05 -1.63
N ALA A 391 17.49 -0.77 -1.38
CA ALA A 391 18.51 0.23 -1.05
C ALA A 391 19.34 -0.19 0.17
N PHE A 392 18.67 -0.66 1.22
CA PHE A 392 19.31 -1.15 2.44
C PHE A 392 20.25 -2.32 2.17
N VAL A 393 19.81 -3.35 1.42
CA VAL A 393 20.66 -4.51 1.09
C VAL A 393 21.92 -4.09 0.33
N PHE A 394 21.80 -3.18 -0.63
CA PHE A 394 22.95 -2.71 -1.41
C PHE A 394 23.89 -1.82 -0.61
N LEU A 395 23.38 -0.97 0.28
CA LEU A 395 24.21 -0.18 1.20
C LEU A 395 24.99 -1.08 2.16
N VAL A 396 24.36 -2.12 2.72
CA VAL A 396 25.04 -3.11 3.57
C VAL A 396 26.14 -3.85 2.79
N LYS A 397 25.87 -4.22 1.53
CA LYS A 397 26.90 -4.84 0.67
C LYS A 397 28.05 -3.89 0.41
N LEU A 398 27.76 -2.63 0.11
CA LEU A 398 28.77 -1.59 -0.12
C LEU A 398 29.71 -1.46 1.09
N LEU A 399 29.14 -1.44 2.30
CA LEU A 399 29.90 -1.29 3.55
C LEU A 399 30.76 -2.50 3.91
N ARG A 400 30.46 -3.68 3.36
CA ARG A 400 31.18 -4.92 3.65
C ARG A 400 32.32 -5.21 2.71
N VAL A 401 32.30 -4.64 1.51
CA VAL A 401 33.36 -4.83 0.52
C VAL A 401 34.33 -3.67 0.63
N GLY A 402 35.63 -3.96 0.79
CA GLY A 402 36.67 -2.93 0.91
C GLY A 402 36.75 -2.00 -0.32
N MET A 403 36.50 -2.54 -1.51
CA MET A 403 36.34 -1.77 -2.75
C MET A 403 35.09 -2.23 -3.51
N PRO A 404 33.96 -1.52 -3.40
CA PRO A 404 32.76 -1.90 -4.13
C PRO A 404 32.98 -1.71 -5.63
N GLY A 405 32.67 -2.74 -6.42
CA GLY A 405 32.65 -2.59 -7.88
C GLY A 405 31.62 -1.55 -8.31
N TYR A 406 31.91 -0.81 -9.39
CA TYR A 406 31.06 0.28 -9.90
C TYR A 406 29.58 -0.11 -10.06
N GLY A 407 29.30 -1.35 -10.50
CA GLY A 407 27.93 -1.85 -10.63
C GLY A 407 27.17 -1.90 -9.30
N THR A 408 27.81 -2.30 -8.19
CA THR A 408 27.16 -2.35 -6.87
C THR A 408 26.85 -0.94 -6.36
N ALA A 409 27.78 0.00 -6.56
CA ALA A 409 27.59 1.40 -6.20
C ALA A 409 26.47 2.06 -7.03
N ALA A 410 26.43 1.80 -8.35
CA ALA A 410 25.39 2.30 -9.24
C ALA A 410 24.00 1.76 -8.86
N ILE A 411 23.88 0.47 -8.54
CA ILE A 411 22.62 -0.12 -8.09
C ILE A 411 22.21 0.45 -6.72
N ALA A 412 23.16 0.64 -5.79
CA ALA A 412 22.87 1.26 -4.49
C ALA A 412 22.33 2.69 -4.65
N GLY A 413 23.01 3.53 -5.45
CA GLY A 413 22.58 4.89 -5.73
C GLY A 413 21.22 4.95 -6.44
N GLY A 414 21.02 4.08 -7.45
CA GLY A 414 19.74 3.95 -8.14
C GLY A 414 18.60 3.52 -7.22
N ALA A 415 18.84 2.59 -6.30
CA ALA A 415 17.86 2.16 -5.31
C ALA A 415 17.51 3.28 -4.32
N VAL A 416 18.50 4.04 -3.84
CA VAL A 416 18.27 5.21 -2.98
C VAL A 416 17.47 6.29 -3.73
N ALA A 417 17.82 6.60 -4.98
CA ALA A 417 17.05 7.54 -5.81
C ALA A 417 15.61 7.06 -6.01
N ALA A 418 15.42 5.76 -6.27
CA ALA A 418 14.09 5.16 -6.39
C ALA A 418 13.25 5.37 -5.12
N THR A 419 13.82 5.21 -3.92
CA THR A 419 13.07 5.46 -2.67
C THR A 419 12.52 6.89 -2.56
N ALA A 420 13.31 7.89 -2.97
CA ALA A 420 12.89 9.29 -3.00
C ALA A 420 11.81 9.54 -4.07
N LEU A 421 11.87 8.82 -5.19
CA LEU A 421 10.87 8.89 -6.27
C LEU A 421 9.58 8.12 -5.97
N VAL A 422 9.52 7.30 -4.91
CA VAL A 422 8.26 6.72 -4.42
C VAL A 422 7.49 7.72 -3.55
N LYS A 423 8.17 8.33 -2.57
CA LYS A 423 7.53 9.28 -1.64
C LYS A 423 8.56 10.21 -1.02
N SER A 424 8.23 11.49 -0.89
CA SER A 424 9.11 12.50 -0.29
C SER A 424 9.37 12.25 1.19
N SER A 425 8.48 11.53 1.89
CA SER A 425 8.71 11.07 3.27
C SER A 425 9.90 10.10 3.41
N ASN A 426 10.42 9.55 2.30
CA ASN A 426 11.61 8.71 2.29
C ASN A 426 12.93 9.51 2.19
N LEU A 427 12.89 10.85 2.06
CA LEU A 427 14.10 11.69 1.99
C LEU A 427 15.07 11.54 3.18
N PRO A 428 14.63 11.30 4.44
CA PRO A 428 15.55 11.00 5.52
C PRO A 428 16.47 9.81 5.23
N LEU A 429 16.03 8.81 4.46
CA LEU A 429 16.88 7.69 4.05
C LEU A 429 18.02 8.14 3.13
N VAL A 430 17.75 9.08 2.22
CA VAL A 430 18.76 9.66 1.33
C VAL A 430 19.84 10.35 2.15
N ALA A 431 19.45 11.11 3.18
CA ALA A 431 20.39 11.74 4.10
C ALA A 431 21.26 10.70 4.82
N VAL A 432 20.66 9.63 5.35
CA VAL A 432 21.40 8.53 5.99
C VAL A 432 22.36 7.86 5.00
N ALA A 433 21.93 7.59 3.76
CA ALA A 433 22.78 7.01 2.73
C ALA A 433 23.99 7.90 2.41
N ILE A 434 23.79 9.21 2.28
CA ILE A 434 24.87 10.18 2.06
C ILE A 434 25.87 10.16 3.23
N LEU A 435 25.38 10.17 4.48
CA LEU A 435 26.24 10.11 5.67
C LEU A 435 27.05 8.82 5.72
N VAL A 436 26.43 7.68 5.40
CA VAL A 436 27.10 6.37 5.35
C VAL A 436 28.20 6.36 4.29
N LEU A 437 27.93 6.92 3.10
CA LEU A 437 28.91 7.02 2.02
C LEU A 437 30.07 7.96 2.36
N ALA A 438 29.77 9.11 2.97
CA ALA A 438 30.78 10.08 3.41
C ALA A 438 31.70 9.48 4.48
N TRP A 439 31.11 8.78 5.46
CA TRP A 439 31.87 8.07 6.50
C TRP A 439 32.76 6.97 5.89
N TRP A 440 32.23 6.18 4.96
CA TRP A 440 32.98 5.13 4.28
C TRP A 440 34.16 5.70 3.47
N ALA A 441 33.94 6.80 2.74
CA ALA A 441 34.98 7.48 1.98
C ALA A 441 36.08 8.05 2.89
N TRP A 442 35.70 8.70 4.00
CA TRP A 442 36.66 9.24 4.98
C TRP A 442 37.53 8.14 5.59
N ARG A 443 36.93 7.01 5.98
CA ARG A 443 37.67 5.87 6.54
C ARG A 443 38.65 5.27 5.54
N SER A 444 38.27 5.19 4.27
CA SER A 444 39.10 4.61 3.21
C SER A 444 40.30 5.49 2.86
N ALA A 445 40.16 6.82 2.99
CA ALA A 445 41.24 7.76 2.76
C ALA A 445 42.33 7.73 3.85
N GLY A 446 42.01 7.29 5.07
CA GLY A 446 42.98 7.21 6.17
C GLY A 446 43.82 5.93 6.21
N THR A 447 43.58 4.99 5.30
CA THR A 447 44.27 3.68 5.25
C THR A 447 45.24 3.52 4.08
N GLY A 448 45.41 4.54 3.25
CA GLY A 448 46.42 4.61 2.19
C GLY A 448 47.45 5.67 2.52
#